data_AF-A0A1I2NLB9-F1
#
_entry.id   AF-A0A1I2NLB9-F1
#
_cell.length_a   1.000
_cell.length_b   1.000
_cell.length_c   1.000
_cell.angle_alpha   90.00
_cell.angle_beta   90.00
_cell.angle_gamma   90.00
#
_symmetry.space_group_name_H-M   'P 1'
#
loop_
_entity.id
_entity.type
_entity.pdbx_description
1 polymer ?
#
loop_
_entity_poly.entity_id
_entity_poly.type
_entity_poly.pdbx_seq_one_letter_code
_entity_poly.pdbx_strand_id
1 'polypeptide(L)'
;MTTAYGGRTRFPVVLLLAPLLAGLVLAALGPAHPAPAHAAAAGTAKAADATEGDRIPAYDLTARVGTDGSVTVRERFTYDLAAARATPLNWAVPIRFTSAGDSADARDQATGQVVSVQDLAVRMDGRPVRTYHDHQAWWYSVWIGPDGTTPAGRHSYEVSYVLRGLVTAPNPQLRGTNVPRSAEMWWNAISSHEEPIDRMRLTLTAPQEPARASCTVGDNTTPCRARVSGSTVTFTAADLPGRSPVTTYTALPGVHAENATAILPGVRATMRSNLAGPGATAGLPAGVVWAVAALLMAAVVVGLVLLARRPRLPRPAVRDIGALVAIGGLVLAYFLAGYDLVWWALPVVCLGAALAVMSLTLPSHEPSRPSRTSRPSRTDPEPRAPKPVAPPG
;
A
#
# COMPACT_ATOMS: atom_id res chain seq x y z
N MET A 1 -15.88 4.30 73.47
CA MET A 1 -14.73 3.66 72.80
C MET A 1 -15.19 2.29 72.31
N THR A 2 -15.51 2.16 71.04
CA THR A 2 -15.67 0.88 70.34
C THR A 2 -15.33 1.13 68.88
N THR A 3 -14.33 0.42 68.42
CA THR A 3 -13.57 0.60 67.17
C THR A 3 -14.34 0.14 65.94
N ALA A 4 -14.19 0.92 64.87
CA ALA A 4 -14.70 0.67 63.53
C ALA A 4 -14.07 -0.59 62.90
N TYR A 5 -14.90 -1.39 62.22
CA TYR A 5 -14.47 -2.54 61.41
C TYR A 5 -14.68 -2.21 59.92
N GLY A 6 -13.59 -2.37 59.15
CA GLY A 6 -13.45 -1.87 57.79
C GLY A 6 -14.22 -2.68 56.72
N GLY A 7 -14.88 -1.94 55.83
CA GLY A 7 -15.41 -2.47 54.57
C GLY A 7 -14.32 -2.52 53.51
N ARG A 8 -13.84 -3.72 53.19
CA ARG A 8 -13.01 -4.00 52.00
C ARG A 8 -13.88 -3.91 50.75
N THR A 9 -13.77 -2.82 50.00
CA THR A 9 -14.27 -2.73 48.62
C THR A 9 -13.44 -3.62 47.72
N ARG A 10 -13.99 -4.80 47.37
CA ARG A 10 -13.47 -5.67 46.32
C ARG A 10 -13.73 -4.99 44.97
N PHE A 11 -12.71 -4.34 44.40
CA PHE A 11 -12.74 -3.96 42.99
C PHE A 11 -12.72 -5.23 42.13
N PRO A 12 -13.59 -5.37 41.11
CA PRO A 12 -13.62 -6.57 40.30
C PRO A 12 -12.42 -6.58 39.35
N VAL A 13 -11.53 -7.57 39.55
CA VAL A 13 -10.44 -7.99 38.65
C VAL A 13 -10.93 -8.38 37.24
N VAL A 14 -12.25 -8.43 37.03
CA VAL A 14 -12.92 -8.84 35.79
C VAL A 14 -12.66 -7.87 34.62
N LEU A 15 -12.33 -6.59 34.87
CA LEU A 15 -12.17 -5.59 33.80
C LEU A 15 -10.82 -5.61 33.07
N LEU A 16 -9.84 -6.40 33.53
CA LEU A 16 -8.52 -6.55 32.88
C LEU A 16 -8.41 -7.77 31.95
N LEU A 17 -9.40 -8.69 31.95
CA LEU A 17 -9.34 -9.93 31.17
C LEU A 17 -10.00 -9.83 29.78
N ALA A 18 -10.87 -8.84 29.55
CA ALA A 18 -11.58 -8.69 28.28
C ALA A 18 -10.70 -8.37 27.04
N PRO A 19 -9.66 -7.51 27.11
CA PRO A 19 -8.83 -7.24 25.93
C PRO A 19 -7.84 -8.38 25.62
N LEU A 20 -7.45 -9.19 26.61
CA LEU A 20 -6.56 -10.35 26.43
C LEU A 20 -7.23 -11.51 25.69
N LEU A 21 -8.54 -11.72 25.90
CA LEU A 21 -9.31 -12.75 25.19
C LEU A 21 -9.65 -12.35 23.75
N ALA A 22 -9.83 -11.06 23.45
CA ALA A 22 -10.07 -10.60 22.09
C ALA A 22 -8.84 -10.77 21.16
N GLY A 23 -7.63 -10.65 21.71
CA GLY A 23 -6.38 -10.91 20.96
C GLY A 23 -6.14 -12.39 20.65
N LEU A 24 -6.68 -13.31 21.48
CA LEU A 24 -6.44 -14.75 21.34
C LEU A 24 -7.38 -15.42 20.32
N VAL A 25 -8.57 -14.85 20.08
CA VAL A 25 -9.53 -15.37 19.09
C VAL A 25 -9.15 -14.98 17.66
N LEU A 26 -8.45 -13.85 17.46
CA LEU A 26 -7.96 -13.43 16.13
C LEU A 26 -6.72 -14.19 15.65
N ALA A 27 -5.99 -14.87 16.53
CA ALA A 27 -4.85 -15.72 16.17
C ALA A 27 -5.24 -17.15 15.77
N ALA A 28 -6.47 -17.59 16.06
CA ALA A 28 -6.91 -18.98 15.85
C ALA A 28 -7.72 -19.21 14.56
N LEU A 29 -8.07 -18.15 13.82
CA LEU A 29 -8.80 -18.22 12.54
C LEU A 29 -7.84 -17.93 11.37
N GLY A 30 -6.79 -18.73 11.25
CA GLY A 30 -6.00 -18.79 10.02
C GLY A 30 -6.80 -19.50 8.93
N PRO A 31 -6.94 -18.92 7.72
CA PRO A 31 -7.62 -19.59 6.62
C PRO A 31 -6.74 -20.75 6.10
N ALA A 32 -7.13 -21.98 6.41
CA ALA A 32 -6.64 -23.17 5.71
C ALA A 32 -7.26 -23.18 4.31
N HIS A 33 -6.57 -22.60 3.33
CA HIS A 33 -6.92 -22.78 1.92
C HIS A 33 -6.20 -24.02 1.40
N PRO A 34 -6.91 -25.02 0.84
CA PRO A 34 -6.27 -26.12 0.14
C PRO A 34 -5.55 -25.57 -1.09
N ALA A 35 -4.27 -25.89 -1.22
CA ALA A 35 -3.49 -25.59 -2.41
C ALA A 35 -4.13 -26.28 -3.64
N PRO A 36 -4.39 -25.57 -4.74
CA PRO A 36 -4.80 -26.23 -5.96
C PRO A 36 -3.63 -27.04 -6.51
N ALA A 37 -3.81 -28.36 -6.60
CA ALA A 37 -2.92 -29.22 -7.36
C ALA A 37 -3.08 -28.90 -8.86
N HIS A 38 -2.18 -28.11 -9.41
CA HIS A 38 -2.06 -27.95 -10.86
C HIS A 38 -1.19 -29.07 -11.41
N ALA A 39 -1.86 -30.11 -11.91
CA ALA A 39 -1.25 -31.16 -12.70
C ALA A 39 -0.73 -30.55 -14.01
N ALA A 40 0.59 -30.47 -14.14
CA ALA A 40 1.25 -30.11 -15.38
C ALA A 40 1.13 -31.27 -16.39
N ALA A 41 0.09 -31.23 -17.22
CA ALA A 41 0.02 -32.02 -18.44
C ALA A 41 0.80 -31.27 -19.53
N ALA A 42 2.08 -31.61 -19.69
CA ALA A 42 2.90 -31.18 -20.82
C ALA A 42 2.48 -31.95 -22.09
N GLY A 43 1.37 -31.52 -22.69
CA GLY A 43 0.99 -31.90 -24.05
C GLY A 43 1.62 -30.93 -25.04
N THR A 44 2.55 -31.40 -25.86
CA THR A 44 3.01 -30.66 -27.05
C THR A 44 1.88 -30.62 -28.07
N ALA A 45 0.95 -29.68 -27.89
CA ALA A 45 -0.04 -29.35 -28.88
C ALA A 45 0.66 -28.64 -30.06
N LYS A 46 0.68 -29.31 -31.20
CA LYS A 46 1.00 -28.73 -32.50
C LYS A 46 0.07 -27.54 -32.73
N ALA A 47 0.64 -26.35 -32.97
CA ALA A 47 -0.09 -25.11 -33.21
C ALA A 47 -1.18 -25.34 -34.28
N ALA A 48 -2.43 -25.45 -33.83
CA ALA A 48 -3.60 -25.38 -34.68
C ALA A 48 -3.76 -23.91 -35.13
N ASP A 49 -4.17 -23.73 -36.38
CA ASP A 49 -4.31 -22.45 -37.08
C ASP A 49 -4.66 -21.28 -36.15
N ALA A 50 -3.71 -20.33 -36.04
CA ALA A 50 -3.85 -19.11 -35.26
C ALA A 50 -5.12 -18.38 -35.70
N THR A 51 -6.11 -18.48 -34.84
CA THR A 51 -7.47 -17.99 -34.99
C THR A 51 -7.46 -16.46 -34.92
N GLU A 52 -7.89 -15.81 -36.01
CA GLU A 52 -8.71 -14.59 -36.12
C GLU A 52 -8.78 -13.61 -34.91
N GLY A 53 -7.65 -13.27 -34.29
CA GLY A 53 -7.57 -12.44 -33.09
C GLY A 53 -6.44 -11.42 -33.13
N ASP A 54 -6.45 -10.54 -32.14
CA ASP A 54 -5.44 -9.50 -31.99
C ASP A 54 -4.05 -10.13 -31.76
N ARG A 55 -3.03 -9.58 -32.41
CA ARG A 55 -1.66 -10.11 -32.38
C ARG A 55 -0.62 -9.02 -32.49
N ILE A 56 0.60 -9.33 -32.08
CA ILE A 56 1.76 -8.44 -32.21
C ILE A 56 2.78 -9.10 -33.13
N PRO A 57 2.80 -8.80 -34.44
CA PRO A 57 3.70 -9.48 -35.37
C PRO A 57 5.19 -9.19 -35.18
N ALA A 58 5.52 -8.11 -34.46
CA ALA A 58 6.89 -7.74 -34.16
C ALA A 58 6.95 -6.86 -32.93
N TYR A 59 7.86 -7.18 -32.01
CA TYR A 59 8.19 -6.39 -30.84
C TYR A 59 9.70 -6.16 -30.79
N ASP A 60 10.15 -5.01 -31.26
CA ASP A 60 11.55 -4.59 -31.26
C ASP A 60 11.81 -3.62 -30.11
N LEU A 61 12.67 -4.02 -29.17
CA LEU A 61 13.06 -3.19 -28.04
C LEU A 61 14.55 -2.82 -28.17
N THR A 62 14.85 -1.54 -27.98
CA THR A 62 16.23 -1.05 -27.88
C THR A 62 16.44 -0.39 -26.53
N ALA A 63 17.49 -0.78 -25.83
CA ALA A 63 17.83 -0.24 -24.52
C ALA A 63 19.30 0.16 -24.49
N ARG A 64 19.59 1.33 -23.92
CA ARG A 64 20.96 1.81 -23.70
C ARG A 64 21.18 2.10 -22.23
N VAL A 65 22.12 1.40 -21.63
CA VAL A 65 22.51 1.57 -20.23
C VAL A 65 23.57 2.66 -20.13
N GLY A 66 23.30 3.68 -19.31
CA GLY A 66 24.25 4.71 -18.93
C GLY A 66 25.24 4.23 -17.87
N THR A 67 26.37 4.91 -17.74
CA THR A 67 27.34 4.62 -16.67
C THR A 67 26.78 4.90 -15.27
N ASP A 68 25.70 5.68 -15.16
CA ASP A 68 24.97 5.99 -13.92
C ASP A 68 23.86 4.97 -13.60
N GLY A 69 23.71 3.91 -14.40
CA GLY A 69 22.65 2.91 -14.23
C GLY A 69 21.27 3.34 -14.74
N SER A 70 21.15 4.51 -15.37
CA SER A 70 19.93 4.86 -16.13
C SER A 70 19.83 4.00 -17.39
N VAL A 71 18.61 3.68 -17.81
CA VAL A 71 18.35 2.88 -19.02
C VAL A 71 17.42 3.65 -19.92
N THR A 72 17.93 4.15 -21.04
CA THR A 72 17.09 4.75 -22.08
C THR A 72 16.49 3.65 -22.93
N VAL A 73 15.16 3.57 -22.96
CA VAL A 73 14.41 2.54 -23.65
C VAL A 73 13.63 3.14 -24.81
N ARG A 74 13.62 2.43 -25.94
CA ARG A 74 12.73 2.67 -27.07
C ARG A 74 12.17 1.34 -27.54
N GLU A 75 10.86 1.21 -27.41
CA GLU A 75 10.06 0.07 -27.85
C GLU A 75 9.37 0.42 -29.16
N ARG A 76 9.37 -0.51 -30.09
CA ARG A 76 8.68 -0.43 -31.36
C ARG A 76 7.94 -1.73 -31.57
N PHE A 77 6.63 -1.66 -31.63
CA PHE A 77 5.83 -2.84 -31.88
C PHE A 77 4.73 -2.52 -32.88
N THR A 78 4.37 -3.54 -33.65
CA THR A 78 3.25 -3.47 -34.58
C THR A 78 2.14 -4.30 -33.99
N TYR A 79 0.95 -3.72 -33.91
CA TYR A 79 -0.25 -4.39 -33.45
C TYR A 79 -1.15 -4.64 -34.65
N ASP A 80 -1.70 -5.83 -34.75
CA ASP A 80 -2.67 -6.20 -35.76
C ASP A 80 -3.98 -6.51 -35.03
N LEU A 81 -4.89 -5.54 -35.03
CA LEU A 81 -6.17 -5.61 -34.33
C LEU A 81 -7.22 -6.19 -35.28
N ALA A 82 -7.75 -7.37 -34.96
CA ALA A 82 -8.77 -8.05 -35.75
C ALA A 82 -10.09 -7.26 -35.77
N ALA A 83 -10.41 -6.59 -34.66
CA ALA A 83 -11.56 -5.71 -34.53
C ALA A 83 -11.20 -4.43 -33.78
N ALA A 84 -12.02 -3.39 -33.94
CA ALA A 84 -11.82 -2.15 -33.19
C ALA A 84 -12.06 -2.41 -31.69
N ARG A 85 -11.17 -1.89 -30.85
CA ARG A 85 -11.32 -1.94 -29.40
C ARG A 85 -12.02 -0.68 -28.91
N ALA A 86 -13.08 -0.87 -28.12
CA ALA A 86 -13.77 0.21 -27.43
C ALA A 86 -12.92 0.81 -26.29
N THR A 87 -11.76 0.22 -25.98
CA THR A 87 -10.81 0.68 -24.99
C THR A 87 -9.49 1.09 -25.65
N PRO A 88 -8.75 2.03 -25.04
CA PRO A 88 -7.41 2.36 -25.50
C PRO A 88 -6.47 1.18 -25.19
N LEU A 89 -5.41 1.04 -25.97
CA LEU A 89 -4.36 0.08 -25.70
C LEU A 89 -3.73 0.40 -24.33
N ASN A 90 -3.72 -0.57 -23.42
CA ASN A 90 -3.05 -0.43 -22.14
C ASN A 90 -1.61 -0.94 -22.26
N TRP A 91 -0.64 -0.02 -22.19
CA TRP A 91 0.78 -0.33 -22.10
C TRP A 91 1.21 -0.17 -20.65
N ALA A 92 1.95 -1.12 -20.10
CA ALA A 92 2.37 -1.07 -18.70
C ALA A 92 3.82 -1.49 -18.53
N VAL A 93 4.54 -0.79 -17.65
CA VAL A 93 5.88 -1.15 -17.21
C VAL A 93 5.83 -1.49 -15.72
N PRO A 94 6.34 -2.66 -15.29
CA PRO A 94 6.46 -2.95 -13.87
C PRO A 94 7.43 -1.95 -13.24
N ILE A 95 7.02 -1.34 -12.13
CA ILE A 95 7.86 -0.41 -11.36
C ILE A 95 8.42 -1.02 -10.08
N ARG A 96 8.11 -2.29 -9.81
CA ARG A 96 8.64 -3.06 -8.70
C ARG A 96 9.17 -4.40 -9.21
N PHE A 97 10.42 -4.69 -8.87
CA PHE A 97 11.08 -5.96 -9.23
C PHE A 97 11.58 -6.66 -7.97
N THR A 98 11.43 -7.98 -7.91
CA THR A 98 12.18 -8.80 -6.97
C THR A 98 13.54 -9.10 -7.59
N SER A 99 14.62 -8.85 -6.87
CA SER A 99 15.99 -8.90 -7.37
C SER A 99 16.51 -10.31 -7.73
N ALA A 100 15.68 -11.35 -7.60
CA ALA A 100 16.11 -12.74 -7.74
C ALA A 100 15.28 -13.57 -8.75
N GLY A 101 14.25 -13.00 -9.39
CA GLY A 101 13.32 -13.82 -10.19
C GLY A 101 12.55 -14.88 -9.36
N ASP A 102 12.76 -14.89 -8.04
CA ASP A 102 12.02 -15.71 -7.12
C ASP A 102 10.56 -15.23 -7.06
N SER A 103 9.66 -16.21 -7.07
CA SER A 103 8.23 -16.06 -6.81
C SER A 103 8.01 -15.04 -5.70
N ALA A 104 7.25 -13.99 -6.01
CA ALA A 104 6.92 -12.91 -5.08
C ALA A 104 6.05 -13.44 -3.93
N ASP A 105 6.65 -14.18 -3.00
CA ASP A 105 6.04 -14.40 -1.70
C ASP A 105 5.80 -13.03 -1.08
N ALA A 106 4.60 -12.84 -0.53
CA ALA A 106 4.11 -11.53 -0.09
C ALA A 106 5.03 -10.82 0.93
N ARG A 107 6.01 -11.52 1.51
CA ARG A 107 7.01 -10.97 2.43
C ARG A 107 8.17 -10.22 1.75
N ASP A 108 8.54 -10.56 0.51
CA ASP A 108 9.62 -9.85 -0.22
C ASP A 108 9.12 -8.59 -0.96
N GLN A 109 7.84 -8.27 -0.83
CA GLN A 109 7.21 -7.10 -1.45
C GLN A 109 7.70 -5.76 -0.87
N ALA A 110 8.26 -5.77 0.35
CA ALA A 110 8.78 -4.57 1.01
C ALA A 110 10.24 -4.23 0.63
N THR A 111 10.98 -5.19 0.09
CA THR A 111 12.39 -5.05 -0.32
C THR A 111 12.58 -4.92 -1.82
N GLY A 112 11.50 -5.06 -2.59
CA GLY A 112 11.50 -4.94 -4.04
C GLY A 112 12.12 -3.63 -4.54
N GLN A 113 12.96 -3.75 -5.55
CA GLN A 113 13.60 -2.63 -6.23
C GLN A 113 12.53 -1.79 -6.91
N VAL A 114 12.55 -0.48 -6.65
CA VAL A 114 11.63 0.47 -7.26
C VAL A 114 12.29 1.06 -8.50
N VAL A 115 11.55 1.09 -9.60
CA VAL A 115 11.97 1.69 -10.86
C VAL A 115 11.16 2.96 -11.10
N SER A 116 11.84 4.06 -11.44
CA SER A 116 11.17 5.28 -11.89
C SER A 116 11.16 5.35 -13.41
N VAL A 117 9.99 5.65 -13.99
CA VAL A 117 9.83 5.95 -15.42
C VAL A 117 9.88 7.47 -15.60
N GLN A 118 10.74 7.94 -16.49
CA GLN A 118 10.95 9.36 -16.81
C GLN A 118 10.85 9.58 -18.33
N ASP A 119 10.59 10.82 -18.74
CA ASP A 119 10.63 11.27 -20.14
C ASP A 119 9.81 10.39 -21.11
N LEU A 120 8.64 9.92 -20.67
CA LEU A 120 7.77 9.09 -21.48
C LEU A 120 7.22 9.88 -22.68
N ALA A 121 7.41 9.32 -23.87
CA ALA A 121 6.76 9.76 -25.09
C ALA A 121 6.23 8.56 -25.87
N VAL A 122 5.04 8.71 -26.46
CA VAL A 122 4.37 7.66 -27.24
C VAL A 122 3.98 8.21 -28.60
N ARG A 123 4.20 7.42 -29.65
CA ARG A 123 3.74 7.68 -31.01
C ARG A 123 2.94 6.49 -31.53
N MET A 124 1.88 6.78 -32.28
CA MET A 124 1.09 5.84 -33.05
C MET A 124 1.13 6.27 -34.51
N ASP A 125 1.53 5.37 -35.40
CA ASP A 125 1.66 5.62 -36.84
C ASP A 125 2.49 6.87 -37.15
N GLY A 126 3.59 7.00 -36.41
CA GLY A 126 4.53 8.11 -36.52
C GLY A 126 4.04 9.44 -35.93
N ARG A 127 2.82 9.52 -35.38
CA ARG A 127 2.25 10.74 -34.78
C ARG A 127 2.28 10.67 -33.26
N PRO A 128 2.63 11.76 -32.54
CA PRO A 128 2.52 11.78 -31.09
C PRO A 128 1.06 11.60 -30.67
N VAL A 129 0.83 10.78 -29.65
CA VAL A 129 -0.51 10.55 -29.09
C VAL A 129 -0.54 11.00 -27.64
N ARG A 130 -1.72 11.43 -27.18
CA ARG A 130 -1.91 11.76 -25.77
C ARG A 130 -1.87 10.48 -24.95
N THR A 131 -1.24 10.58 -23.79
CA THR A 131 -1.11 9.50 -22.83
C THR A 131 -1.79 9.89 -21.53
N TYR A 132 -2.50 8.94 -20.94
CA TYR A 132 -3.00 9.04 -19.58
C TYR A 132 -2.20 8.07 -18.74
N HIS A 133 -1.71 8.52 -17.59
CA HIS A 133 -0.82 7.74 -16.74
C HIS A 133 -1.53 7.41 -15.43
N ASP A 134 -1.46 6.15 -15.02
CA ASP A 134 -1.84 5.72 -13.68
C ASP A 134 -0.64 5.09 -13.00
N HIS A 135 -0.36 5.60 -11.80
CA HIS A 135 0.72 5.12 -10.94
C HIS A 135 0.09 4.21 -9.90
N GLN A 136 0.03 2.93 -10.22
CA GLN A 136 -0.37 1.93 -9.24
C GLN A 136 0.86 1.50 -8.43
N ALA A 137 0.63 0.82 -7.31
CA ALA A 137 1.73 0.40 -6.43
C ALA A 137 2.80 -0.45 -7.16
N TRP A 138 2.43 -1.14 -8.25
CA TRP A 138 3.23 -2.16 -8.94
C TRP A 138 3.52 -1.85 -10.41
N TRP A 139 2.72 -0.99 -11.04
CA TRP A 139 2.77 -0.75 -12.48
C TRP A 139 2.69 0.74 -12.79
N TYR A 140 3.44 1.16 -13.79
CA TYR A 140 3.24 2.40 -14.50
C TYR A 140 2.43 2.09 -15.76
N SER A 141 1.15 2.44 -15.76
CA SER A 141 0.23 2.12 -16.86
C SER A 141 -0.05 3.35 -17.71
N VAL A 142 -0.15 3.15 -19.02
CA VAL A 142 -0.39 4.17 -20.03
C VAL A 142 -1.46 3.71 -20.97
N TRP A 143 -2.51 4.51 -21.08
CA TRP A 143 -3.53 4.30 -22.10
C TRP A 143 -3.17 5.05 -23.38
N ILE A 144 -3.09 4.30 -24.48
CA ILE A 144 -2.67 4.75 -25.81
C ILE A 144 -3.86 4.63 -26.76
N GLY A 145 -4.34 5.77 -27.29
CA GLY A 145 -5.38 5.79 -28.33
C GLY A 145 -6.05 7.15 -28.46
N PRO A 146 -6.47 7.56 -29.67
CA PRO A 146 -7.28 8.76 -29.85
C PRO A 146 -8.65 8.55 -29.19
N ASP A 147 -9.08 9.53 -28.39
CA ASP A 147 -10.43 9.58 -27.80
C ASP A 147 -10.83 8.34 -26.97
N GLY A 148 -9.85 7.61 -26.43
CA GLY A 148 -10.08 6.42 -25.60
C GLY A 148 -10.50 5.17 -26.38
N THR A 149 -10.29 5.14 -27.70
CA THR A 149 -10.55 3.94 -28.53
C THR A 149 -9.33 3.57 -29.36
N THR A 150 -9.24 2.30 -29.75
CA THR A 150 -8.18 1.83 -30.66
C THR A 150 -8.83 1.27 -31.93
N PRO A 151 -8.66 1.93 -33.10
CA PRO A 151 -9.26 1.46 -34.34
C PRO A 151 -8.73 0.08 -34.75
N ALA A 152 -9.53 -0.65 -35.53
CA ALA A 152 -9.14 -1.94 -36.09
C ALA A 152 -8.00 -1.79 -37.11
N GLY A 153 -7.29 -2.88 -37.35
CA GLY A 153 -6.24 -2.98 -38.36
C GLY A 153 -4.84 -2.87 -37.77
N ARG A 154 -3.89 -2.60 -38.67
CA ARG A 154 -2.47 -2.63 -38.35
C ARG A 154 -1.96 -1.25 -37.96
N HIS A 155 -1.44 -1.14 -36.75
CA HIS A 155 -0.89 0.09 -36.19
C HIS A 155 0.53 -0.11 -35.68
N SER A 156 1.37 0.88 -35.93
CA SER A 156 2.75 0.92 -35.43
C SER A 156 2.83 1.81 -34.20
N TYR A 157 3.41 1.30 -33.13
CA TYR A 157 3.61 2.03 -31.89
C TYR A 157 5.10 2.23 -31.64
N GLU A 158 5.44 3.40 -31.14
CA GLU A 158 6.78 3.69 -30.63
C GLU A 158 6.66 4.32 -29.25
N VAL A 159 7.26 3.69 -28.24
CA VAL A 159 7.27 4.14 -26.85
C VAL A 159 8.71 4.39 -26.43
N SER A 160 9.02 5.59 -25.95
CA SER A 160 10.36 5.93 -25.48
C SER A 160 10.32 6.51 -24.08
N TYR A 161 11.22 6.07 -23.21
CA TYR A 161 11.27 6.48 -21.80
C TYR A 161 12.65 6.20 -21.20
N VAL A 162 12.91 6.74 -20.02
CA VAL A 162 14.11 6.47 -19.22
C VAL A 162 13.73 5.76 -17.94
N LEU A 163 14.36 4.61 -17.69
CA LEU A 163 14.26 3.90 -16.42
C LEU A 163 15.43 4.27 -15.51
N ARG A 164 15.16 4.51 -14.24
CA ARG A 164 16.19 4.56 -13.20
C ARG A 164 15.87 3.56 -12.11
N GLY A 165 16.92 3.03 -11.49
CA GLY A 165 16.80 2.01 -10.47
C GLY A 165 16.45 0.63 -11.03
N LEU A 166 16.62 0.35 -12.32
CA LEU A 166 16.51 -1.01 -12.88
C LEU A 166 17.82 -1.80 -12.71
N VAL A 167 18.96 -1.11 -12.83
CA VAL A 167 20.28 -1.70 -12.61
C VAL A 167 20.59 -1.68 -11.11
N THR A 168 20.96 -2.83 -10.56
CA THR A 168 21.41 -2.97 -9.16
C THR A 168 22.91 -2.81 -9.05
N ALA A 169 23.36 -2.20 -7.96
CA ALA A 169 24.78 -2.20 -7.61
C ALA A 169 25.26 -3.63 -7.32
N PRO A 170 26.57 -3.91 -7.46
CA PRO A 170 27.13 -5.23 -7.17
C PRO A 170 26.75 -5.71 -5.76
N ASN A 171 26.25 -6.94 -5.64
CA ASN A 171 25.78 -7.48 -4.36
C ASN A 171 26.93 -7.48 -3.31
N PRO A 172 26.82 -6.72 -2.21
CA PRO A 172 27.86 -6.64 -1.20
C PRO A 172 28.02 -7.96 -0.41
N GLN A 173 27.04 -8.85 -0.43
CA GLN A 173 27.13 -10.17 0.20
C GLN A 173 28.09 -11.12 -0.53
N LEU A 174 28.40 -10.84 -1.80
CA LEU A 174 29.43 -11.57 -2.55
C LEU A 174 30.86 -11.11 -2.19
N ARG A 175 31.03 -10.28 -1.14
CA ARG A 175 32.34 -9.93 -0.58
C ARG A 175 33.09 -11.20 -0.16
N GLY A 176 34.27 -11.40 -0.74
CA GLY A 176 35.14 -12.56 -0.48
C GLY A 176 35.03 -13.67 -1.53
N THR A 177 34.13 -13.56 -2.51
CA THR A 177 34.11 -14.46 -3.67
C THR A 177 35.00 -13.91 -4.79
N ASN A 178 35.61 -14.79 -5.59
CA ASN A 178 36.37 -14.43 -6.78
C ASN A 178 35.49 -14.04 -7.98
N VAL A 179 34.19 -13.83 -7.76
CA VAL A 179 33.24 -13.46 -8.82
C VAL A 179 33.42 -11.97 -9.14
N PRO A 180 33.60 -11.59 -10.42
CA PRO A 180 33.70 -10.19 -10.82
C PRO A 180 32.52 -9.36 -10.31
N ARG A 181 32.82 -8.20 -9.70
CA ARG A 181 31.82 -7.25 -9.20
C ARG A 181 31.31 -6.38 -10.33
N SER A 182 30.32 -6.85 -11.07
CA SER A 182 29.58 -6.03 -12.03
C SER A 182 28.25 -5.60 -11.43
N ALA A 183 27.75 -4.44 -11.88
CA ALA A 183 26.35 -4.13 -11.70
C ALA A 183 25.51 -5.20 -12.42
N GLU A 184 24.29 -5.43 -11.95
CA GLU A 184 23.41 -6.45 -12.53
C GLU A 184 22.09 -5.81 -12.95
N MET A 185 21.49 -6.33 -14.01
CA MET A 185 20.19 -5.87 -14.48
C MET A 185 19.31 -7.09 -14.70
N TRP A 186 18.23 -7.16 -13.93
CA TRP A 186 17.15 -8.12 -14.09
C TRP A 186 15.94 -7.37 -14.63
N TRP A 187 15.46 -7.76 -15.80
CA TRP A 187 14.42 -7.00 -16.49
C TRP A 187 13.41 -7.89 -17.19
N ASN A 188 12.14 -7.73 -16.82
CA ASN A 188 10.98 -8.23 -17.56
C ASN A 188 10.75 -7.31 -18.76
N ALA A 189 11.51 -7.53 -19.83
CA ALA A 189 11.52 -6.68 -21.02
C ALA A 189 10.20 -6.76 -21.82
N ILE A 190 9.51 -7.90 -21.74
CA ILE A 190 8.11 -8.02 -22.13
C ILE A 190 7.31 -8.38 -20.88
N SER A 191 6.33 -7.55 -20.53
CA SER A 191 5.29 -7.89 -19.56
C SER A 191 4.28 -8.87 -20.16
N SER A 192 3.43 -9.47 -19.34
CA SER A 192 2.37 -10.39 -19.77
C SER A 192 1.28 -9.71 -20.62
N HIS A 193 1.59 -9.32 -21.86
CA HIS A 193 0.61 -8.87 -22.86
C HIS A 193 -0.43 -9.96 -23.07
N GLU A 194 -1.70 -9.60 -23.23
CA GLU A 194 -2.75 -10.59 -23.48
C GLU A 194 -2.61 -11.25 -24.86
N GLU A 195 -2.02 -10.52 -25.80
CA GLU A 195 -1.90 -10.91 -27.19
C GLU A 195 -0.61 -11.70 -27.45
N PRO A 196 -0.66 -12.70 -28.35
CA PRO A 196 0.54 -13.40 -28.77
C PRO A 196 1.50 -12.47 -29.53
N ILE A 197 2.79 -12.72 -29.38
CA ILE A 197 3.87 -11.98 -30.04
C ILE A 197 4.65 -12.94 -30.95
N ASP A 198 4.59 -12.73 -32.26
CA ASP A 198 5.21 -13.65 -33.23
C ASP A 198 6.75 -13.63 -33.11
N ARG A 199 7.32 -12.44 -32.90
CA ARG A 199 8.77 -12.27 -32.72
C ARG A 199 9.08 -11.11 -31.80
N MET A 200 10.01 -11.36 -30.90
CA MET A 200 10.64 -10.34 -30.08
C MET A 200 12.13 -10.26 -30.40
N ARG A 201 12.62 -9.02 -30.47
CA ARG A 201 14.04 -8.73 -30.44
C ARG A 201 14.31 -7.60 -29.45
N LEU A 202 15.12 -7.89 -28.43
CA LEU A 202 15.68 -6.87 -27.55
C LEU A 202 17.15 -6.66 -27.88
N THR A 203 17.56 -5.41 -28.11
CA THR A 203 18.97 -5.02 -28.27
C THR A 203 19.36 -4.10 -27.12
N LEU A 204 20.23 -4.60 -26.24
CA LEU A 204 20.76 -3.89 -25.08
C LEU A 204 22.20 -3.43 -25.38
N THR A 205 22.49 -2.13 -25.24
CA THR A 205 23.84 -1.60 -25.35
C THR A 205 24.31 -1.08 -24.00
N ALA A 206 25.45 -1.58 -23.53
CA ALA A 206 26.07 -1.20 -22.26
C ALA A 206 27.34 -0.35 -22.48
N PRO A 207 27.89 0.30 -21.44
CA PRO A 207 29.15 1.04 -21.56
C PRO A 207 30.37 0.16 -21.86
N GLN A 208 30.34 -1.10 -21.43
CA GLN A 208 31.38 -2.11 -21.65
C GLN A 208 30.75 -3.44 -22.08
N GLU A 209 31.58 -4.38 -22.56
CA GLU A 209 31.11 -5.72 -22.91
C GLU A 209 30.48 -6.43 -21.70
N PRO A 210 29.20 -6.84 -21.81
CA PRO A 210 28.52 -7.53 -20.71
C PRO A 210 29.20 -8.87 -20.38
N ALA A 211 29.50 -9.08 -19.10
CA ALA A 211 30.22 -10.27 -18.65
C ALA A 211 29.36 -11.54 -18.74
N ARG A 212 28.04 -11.38 -18.58
CA ARG A 212 27.04 -12.47 -18.64
C ARG A 212 25.74 -11.92 -19.17
N ALA A 213 25.02 -12.75 -19.91
CA ALA A 213 23.66 -12.47 -20.34
C ALA A 213 22.86 -13.77 -20.42
N SER A 214 21.61 -13.73 -19.98
CA SER A 214 20.67 -14.84 -20.13
C SER A 214 19.25 -14.32 -20.35
N CYS A 215 18.39 -15.16 -20.89
CA CYS A 215 17.02 -14.83 -21.18
C CYS A 215 16.11 -16.03 -21.00
N THR A 216 14.92 -15.78 -20.47
CA THR A 216 13.88 -16.78 -20.22
C THR A 216 12.51 -16.23 -20.65
N VAL A 217 11.63 -17.14 -21.07
CA VAL A 217 10.24 -16.88 -21.45
C VAL A 217 9.32 -17.59 -20.47
N GLY A 218 8.17 -16.97 -20.17
CA GLY A 218 7.18 -17.50 -19.24
C GLY A 218 7.63 -17.36 -17.78
N ASP A 219 7.28 -18.34 -16.94
CA ASP A 219 7.67 -18.38 -15.52
C ASP A 219 9.15 -18.76 -15.31
N ASN A 220 10.04 -18.16 -16.10
CA ASN A 220 11.48 -18.42 -16.13
C ASN A 220 11.87 -19.86 -16.52
N THR A 221 11.00 -20.60 -17.21
CA THR A 221 11.21 -22.03 -17.49
C THR A 221 11.83 -22.32 -18.85
N THR A 222 11.59 -21.47 -19.86
CA THR A 222 12.00 -21.72 -21.24
C THR A 222 13.11 -20.75 -21.64
N PRO A 223 14.34 -21.22 -21.94
CA PRO A 223 15.43 -20.32 -22.33
C PRO A 223 15.15 -19.68 -23.69
N CYS A 224 15.48 -18.39 -23.82
CA CYS A 224 15.47 -17.67 -25.09
C CYS A 224 16.91 -17.41 -25.57
N ARG A 225 17.09 -17.08 -26.85
CA ARG A 225 18.43 -16.88 -27.41
C ARG A 225 18.99 -15.53 -26.95
N ALA A 226 20.18 -15.56 -26.33
CA ALA A 226 20.98 -14.39 -26.00
C ALA A 226 22.32 -14.44 -26.76
N ARG A 227 22.74 -13.32 -27.36
CA ARG A 227 24.02 -13.20 -28.06
C ARG A 227 24.72 -11.91 -27.66
N VAL A 228 25.92 -12.03 -27.11
CA VAL A 228 26.81 -10.89 -26.80
C VAL A 228 27.74 -10.62 -27.99
N SER A 229 27.95 -9.35 -28.32
CA SER A 229 28.90 -8.89 -29.33
C SER A 229 29.43 -7.50 -28.94
N GLY A 230 30.64 -7.45 -28.39
CA GLY A 230 31.21 -6.22 -27.84
C GLY A 230 30.29 -5.65 -26.75
N SER A 231 30.00 -4.35 -26.81
CA SER A 231 29.14 -3.67 -25.83
C SER A 231 27.63 -3.96 -25.98
N THR A 232 27.23 -4.85 -26.90
CA THR A 232 25.82 -5.07 -27.24
C THR A 232 25.40 -6.52 -26.98
N VAL A 233 24.24 -6.70 -26.35
CA VAL A 233 23.55 -7.98 -26.22
C VAL A 233 22.29 -7.94 -27.07
N THR A 234 22.06 -8.99 -27.86
CA THR A 234 20.78 -9.20 -28.55
C THR A 234 20.08 -10.41 -27.96
N PHE A 235 18.85 -10.22 -27.51
CA PHE A 235 17.95 -11.27 -27.08
C PHE A 235 16.86 -11.46 -28.13
N THR A 236 16.51 -12.71 -28.44
CA THR A 236 15.45 -13.03 -29.41
C THR A 236 14.60 -14.18 -28.92
N ALA A 237 13.30 -14.01 -29.05
CA ALA A 237 12.29 -15.05 -28.85
C ALA A 237 11.25 -14.98 -29.98
N ALA A 238 10.55 -16.08 -30.23
CA ALA A 238 9.52 -16.17 -31.26
C ALA A 238 8.33 -16.98 -30.74
N ASP A 239 7.20 -16.84 -31.42
CA ASP A 239 5.96 -17.57 -31.15
C ASP A 239 5.55 -17.50 -29.66
N LEU A 240 5.66 -16.31 -29.07
CA LEU A 240 5.33 -16.08 -27.67
C LEU A 240 3.80 -16.14 -27.50
N PRO A 241 3.26 -17.07 -26.72
CA PRO A 241 1.84 -17.07 -26.40
C PRO A 241 1.43 -15.80 -25.65
N GLY A 242 0.15 -15.46 -25.70
CA GLY A 242 -0.43 -14.46 -24.80
C GLY A 242 -0.04 -14.76 -23.35
N ARG A 243 0.23 -13.69 -22.60
CA ARG A 243 0.67 -13.64 -21.20
C ARG A 243 2.04 -14.26 -20.94
N SER A 244 2.90 -14.38 -21.94
CA SER A 244 4.25 -14.92 -21.77
C SER A 244 5.27 -13.79 -21.55
N PRO A 245 5.66 -13.49 -20.29
CA PRO A 245 6.71 -12.50 -20.04
C PRO A 245 8.05 -12.97 -20.62
N VAL A 246 8.92 -12.01 -20.94
CA VAL A 246 10.30 -12.29 -21.29
C VAL A 246 11.22 -11.58 -20.31
N THR A 247 11.94 -12.39 -19.54
CA THR A 247 12.88 -11.93 -18.52
C THR A 247 14.30 -12.02 -19.06
N THR A 248 15.07 -10.97 -18.86
CA THR A 248 16.48 -10.91 -19.23
C THR A 248 17.33 -10.57 -18.03
N TYR A 249 18.50 -11.20 -17.98
CA TYR A 249 19.55 -10.88 -17.02
C TYR A 249 20.79 -10.43 -17.78
N THR A 250 21.46 -9.39 -17.28
CA THR A 250 22.74 -8.94 -17.81
C THR A 250 23.66 -8.47 -16.69
N ALA A 251 24.90 -8.94 -16.69
CA ALA A 251 25.99 -8.45 -15.85
C ALA A 251 26.73 -7.33 -16.60
N LEU A 252 26.78 -6.14 -16.01
CA LEU A 252 27.15 -4.88 -16.67
C LEU A 252 28.42 -4.27 -16.03
N PRO A 253 29.63 -4.61 -16.52
CA PRO A 253 30.87 -3.94 -16.11
C PRO A 253 30.86 -2.45 -16.44
N GLY A 254 31.53 -1.64 -15.61
CA GLY A 254 31.66 -0.19 -15.84
C GLY A 254 30.39 0.62 -15.59
N VAL A 255 29.31 0.01 -15.11
CA VAL A 255 28.11 0.73 -14.66
C VAL A 255 28.19 0.94 -13.15
N HIS A 256 28.03 2.19 -12.74
CA HIS A 256 27.96 2.64 -11.35
C HIS A 256 26.50 2.98 -11.04
N ALA A 257 25.69 1.94 -10.81
CA ALA A 257 24.37 2.14 -10.26
C ALA A 257 24.52 2.60 -8.80
N GLU A 258 24.06 3.80 -8.49
CA GLU A 258 23.79 4.15 -7.10
C GLU A 258 22.74 3.15 -6.58
N ASN A 259 22.81 2.79 -5.29
CA ASN A 259 21.70 2.11 -4.62
C ASN A 259 20.53 3.10 -4.52
N ALA A 260 19.94 3.43 -5.66
CA ALA A 260 18.75 4.25 -5.73
C ALA A 260 17.63 3.36 -5.21
N THR A 261 17.36 3.47 -3.92
CA THR A 261 15.99 3.31 -3.43
C THR A 261 15.19 4.37 -4.17
N ALA A 262 14.66 4.04 -5.36
CA ALA A 262 13.91 5.02 -6.12
C ALA A 262 12.72 5.45 -5.26
N ILE A 263 12.75 6.70 -4.82
CA ILE A 263 11.60 7.36 -4.21
C ILE A 263 10.60 7.49 -5.36
N LEU A 264 9.51 6.72 -5.32
CA LEU A 264 8.50 6.69 -6.38
C LEU A 264 8.10 8.14 -6.75
N PRO A 265 8.33 8.60 -8.00
CA PRO A 265 7.81 9.88 -8.44
C PRO A 265 6.28 9.86 -8.37
N GLY A 266 5.69 10.79 -7.61
CA GLY A 266 4.24 10.94 -7.52
C GLY A 266 3.54 10.12 -6.43
N VAL A 267 4.19 9.12 -5.82
CA VAL A 267 3.66 8.54 -4.59
C VAL A 267 4.02 9.49 -3.46
N ARG A 268 3.06 10.30 -3.04
CA ARG A 268 3.13 10.93 -1.71
C ARG A 268 3.30 9.77 -0.73
N ALA A 269 4.52 9.62 -0.23
CA ALA A 269 4.87 8.88 0.97
C ALA A 269 3.66 8.76 1.92
N THR A 270 2.91 7.67 1.83
CA THR A 270 1.80 7.47 2.75
C THR A 270 2.39 7.01 4.08
N MET A 271 1.78 7.40 5.20
CA MET A 271 2.27 7.01 6.52
C MET A 271 2.39 5.47 6.67
N ARG A 272 1.57 4.72 5.92
CA ARG A 272 1.63 3.25 5.79
C ARG A 272 2.97 2.75 5.23
N SER A 273 3.48 3.39 4.17
CA SER A 273 4.79 3.06 3.59
C SER A 273 5.96 3.39 4.53
N ASN A 274 5.84 4.48 5.30
CA ASN A 274 6.78 4.85 6.37
C ASN A 274 6.75 3.87 7.55
N LEU A 275 5.59 3.29 7.87
CA LEU A 275 5.45 2.34 8.99
C LEU A 275 5.94 0.94 8.65
N ALA A 276 5.78 0.50 7.38
CA ALA A 276 6.29 -0.78 6.90
C ALA A 276 7.83 -0.80 6.79
N GLY A 277 8.46 0.36 6.57
CA GLY A 277 9.92 0.53 6.53
C GLY A 277 10.34 1.91 7.07
N PRO A 278 10.40 2.09 8.40
CA PRO A 278 10.72 3.39 9.01
C PRO A 278 12.08 3.91 8.57
N GLY A 279 12.09 5.07 7.88
CA GLY A 279 13.32 5.72 7.39
C GLY A 279 13.82 5.25 6.02
N ALA A 280 13.22 4.23 5.41
CA ALA A 280 13.69 3.69 4.13
C ALA A 280 13.07 4.36 2.89
N THR A 281 11.84 4.88 3.00
CA THR A 281 11.05 5.25 1.80
C THR A 281 10.39 6.63 1.86
N ALA A 282 10.31 7.29 3.02
CA ALA A 282 9.38 8.40 3.17
C ALA A 282 9.75 9.47 4.21
N GLY A 283 11.04 9.64 4.51
CA GLY A 283 11.62 10.87 5.08
C GLY A 283 11.26 11.24 6.54
N LEU A 284 10.27 10.61 7.16
CA LEU A 284 10.05 10.75 8.60
C LEU A 284 10.96 9.77 9.35
N PRO A 285 11.84 10.26 10.25
CA PRO A 285 12.66 9.38 11.07
C PRO A 285 11.76 8.41 11.83
N ALA A 286 12.16 7.14 11.93
CA ALA A 286 11.44 6.12 12.69
C ALA A 286 11.04 6.61 14.10
N GLY A 287 11.91 7.40 14.72
CA GLY A 287 11.65 8.01 16.03
C GLY A 287 10.41 8.90 16.09
N VAL A 288 10.08 9.64 15.02
CA VAL A 288 8.90 10.51 14.98
C VAL A 288 7.62 9.68 14.97
N VAL A 289 7.60 8.60 14.19
CA VAL A 289 6.45 7.70 14.10
C VAL A 289 6.18 7.01 15.43
N TRP A 290 7.23 6.48 16.07
CA TRP A 290 7.12 5.88 17.41
C TRP A 290 6.75 6.89 18.49
N ALA A 291 7.25 8.12 18.41
CA ALA A 291 6.88 9.18 19.34
C ALA A 291 5.39 9.51 19.27
N VAL A 292 4.80 9.65 18.07
CA VAL A 292 3.37 9.91 17.89
C VAL A 292 2.52 8.75 18.42
N ALA A 293 2.89 7.51 18.11
CA ALA A 293 2.19 6.33 18.61
C ALA A 293 2.24 6.25 20.15
N ALA A 294 3.41 6.50 20.75
CA ALA A 294 3.56 6.54 22.20
C ALA A 294 2.73 7.66 22.85
N LEU A 295 2.66 8.84 22.22
CA LEU A 295 1.86 9.97 22.70
C LEU A 295 0.36 9.67 22.69
N LEU A 296 -0.14 9.04 21.63
CA LEU A 296 -1.54 8.61 21.53
C LEU A 296 -1.87 7.55 22.59
N MET A 297 -0.99 6.57 22.79
CA MET A 297 -1.14 5.57 23.85
C MET A 297 -1.13 6.20 25.24
N ALA A 298 -0.21 7.14 25.50
CA ALA A 298 -0.15 7.86 26.76
C ALA A 298 -1.45 8.65 27.01
N ALA A 299 -1.99 9.33 26.00
CA ALA A 299 -3.24 10.06 26.11
C ALA A 299 -4.43 9.14 26.44
N VAL A 300 -4.51 7.96 25.82
CA VAL A 300 -5.53 6.94 26.14
C VAL A 300 -5.39 6.45 27.57
N VAL A 301 -4.17 6.11 28.01
CA VAL A 301 -3.92 5.65 29.39
C VAL A 301 -4.27 6.72 30.41
N VAL A 302 -3.86 7.98 30.19
CA VAL A 302 -4.21 9.10 31.06
C VAL A 302 -5.72 9.30 31.10
N GLY A 303 -6.40 9.25 29.96
CA GLY A 303 -7.86 9.32 29.89
C GLY A 303 -8.54 8.23 30.72
N LEU A 304 -8.10 6.98 30.59
CA LEU A 304 -8.60 5.83 31.36
C LEU A 304 -8.34 5.99 32.87
N VAL A 305 -7.14 6.43 33.25
CA VAL A 305 -6.78 6.67 34.66
C VAL A 305 -7.62 7.80 35.26
N LEU A 306 -7.83 8.90 34.53
CA LEU A 306 -8.68 10.00 34.97
C LEU A 306 -10.15 9.56 35.10
N LEU A 307 -10.64 8.69 34.21
CA LEU A 307 -11.96 8.08 34.32
C LEU A 307 -12.05 7.21 35.58
N ALA A 308 -11.06 6.33 35.80
CA ALA A 308 -11.03 5.40 36.93
C ALA A 308 -10.91 6.10 38.28
N ARG A 309 -10.18 7.24 38.32
CA ARG A 309 -9.98 8.03 39.55
C ARG A 309 -11.12 8.99 39.88
N ARG A 310 -12.12 9.16 39.01
CA ARG A 310 -13.31 9.98 39.30
C ARG A 310 -14.52 9.08 39.62
N PRO A 311 -14.71 8.68 40.89
CA PRO A 311 -15.75 7.72 41.28
C PRO A 311 -17.20 8.21 41.07
N ARG A 312 -17.42 9.46 40.64
CA ARG A 312 -18.76 10.08 40.49
C ARG A 312 -18.80 11.14 39.39
N LEU A 313 -18.41 10.80 38.16
CA LEU A 313 -18.77 11.66 37.03
C LEU A 313 -20.29 11.62 36.83
N PRO A 314 -20.99 12.77 36.76
CA PRO A 314 -22.40 12.78 36.43
C PRO A 314 -22.61 12.14 35.05
N ARG A 315 -23.58 11.23 34.94
CA ARG A 315 -23.88 10.48 33.70
C ARG A 315 -23.95 11.30 32.40
N PRO A 316 -24.50 12.54 32.37
CA PRO A 316 -24.41 13.35 31.16
C PRO A 316 -22.96 13.61 30.71
N ALA A 317 -22.03 13.86 31.64
CA ALA A 317 -20.63 14.09 31.30
C ALA A 317 -19.95 12.85 30.71
N VAL A 318 -20.31 11.63 31.17
CA VAL A 318 -19.74 10.39 30.61
C VAL A 318 -20.24 10.15 29.18
N ARG A 319 -21.53 10.43 28.93
CA ARG A 319 -22.13 10.33 27.59
C ARG A 319 -21.50 11.34 26.62
N ASP A 320 -21.36 12.59 27.05
CA ASP A 320 -20.80 13.66 26.21
C ASP A 320 -19.32 13.42 25.90
N ILE A 321 -18.54 12.93 26.88
CA ILE A 321 -17.14 12.53 26.68
C ILE A 321 -17.05 11.35 25.71
N GLY A 322 -17.89 10.32 25.87
CA GLY A 322 -17.93 9.17 24.96
C GLY A 322 -18.26 9.57 23.52
N ALA A 323 -19.25 10.46 23.34
CA ALA A 323 -19.63 11.00 22.04
C ALA A 323 -18.49 11.83 21.41
N LEU A 324 -17.81 12.68 22.19
CA LEU A 324 -16.66 13.45 21.71
C LEU A 324 -15.50 12.55 21.29
N VAL A 325 -15.22 11.47 22.02
CA VAL A 325 -14.18 10.49 21.66
C VAL A 325 -14.56 9.75 20.37
N ALA A 326 -15.83 9.34 20.22
CA ALA A 326 -16.30 8.68 19.01
C ALA A 326 -16.23 9.59 17.79
N ILE A 327 -16.68 10.85 17.91
CA ILE A 327 -16.62 11.86 16.85
C ILE A 327 -15.17 12.17 16.50
N GLY A 328 -14.29 12.37 17.49
CA GLY A 328 -12.86 12.58 17.27
C GLY A 328 -12.21 11.38 16.55
N GLY A 329 -12.58 10.16 16.93
CA GLY A 329 -12.16 8.94 16.25
C GLY A 329 -12.65 8.87 14.80
N LEU A 330 -13.89 9.27 14.52
CA LEU A 330 -14.48 9.30 13.18
C LEU A 330 -13.84 10.38 12.29
N VAL A 331 -13.57 11.57 12.83
CA VAL A 331 -12.85 12.63 12.13
C VAL A 331 -11.42 12.17 11.81
N LEU A 332 -10.74 11.55 12.78
CA LEU A 332 -9.43 10.94 12.55
C LEU A 332 -9.51 9.83 11.48
N ALA A 333 -10.53 8.97 11.52
CA ALA A 333 -10.77 7.93 10.51
C ALA A 333 -10.94 8.52 9.11
N TYR A 334 -11.71 9.60 8.99
CA TYR A 334 -11.96 10.31 7.74
C TYR A 334 -10.66 10.90 7.17
N PHE A 335 -9.86 11.58 8.01
CA PHE A 335 -8.55 12.07 7.58
C PHE A 335 -7.61 10.93 7.20
N LEU A 336 -7.63 9.81 7.94
CA LEU A 336 -6.84 8.62 7.66
C LEU A 336 -7.34 7.84 6.42
N ALA A 337 -8.60 7.98 6.02
CA ALA A 337 -9.16 7.35 4.82
C ALA A 337 -8.49 7.83 3.54
N GLY A 338 -8.17 9.13 3.47
CA GLY A 338 -7.38 9.70 2.37
C GLY A 338 -5.96 9.13 2.27
N TYR A 339 -5.51 8.39 3.28
CA TYR A 339 -4.20 7.73 3.34
C TYR A 339 -4.29 6.20 3.47
N ASP A 340 -5.47 5.62 3.27
CA ASP A 340 -5.72 4.16 3.35
C ASP A 340 -5.41 3.56 4.75
N LEU A 341 -5.68 4.34 5.80
CA LEU A 341 -5.38 4.01 7.21
C LEU A 341 -6.64 3.93 8.10
N VAL A 342 -7.84 3.83 7.51
CA VAL A 342 -9.13 3.76 8.25
C VAL A 342 -9.13 2.72 9.38
N TRP A 343 -8.45 1.59 9.17
CA TRP A 343 -8.36 0.51 10.15
C TRP A 343 -7.71 0.92 11.49
N TRP A 344 -6.89 1.98 11.50
CA TRP A 344 -6.24 2.48 12.72
C TRP A 344 -7.13 3.39 13.56
N ALA A 345 -8.15 4.01 12.96
CA ALA A 345 -9.14 4.76 13.70
C ALA A 345 -10.26 3.87 14.26
N LEU A 346 -10.41 2.65 13.72
CA LEU A 346 -11.43 1.71 14.12
C LEU A 346 -11.42 1.42 15.64
N PRO A 347 -10.27 1.18 16.31
CA PRO A 347 -10.23 1.01 17.76
C PRO A 347 -10.71 2.24 18.54
N VAL A 348 -10.41 3.45 18.06
CA VAL A 348 -10.81 4.72 18.70
C VAL A 348 -12.33 4.93 18.55
N VAL A 349 -12.86 4.67 17.36
CA VAL A 349 -14.31 4.72 17.08
C VAL A 349 -15.06 3.67 17.92
N CYS A 350 -14.57 2.42 17.95
CA CYS A 350 -15.16 1.36 18.74
C CYS A 350 -15.11 1.65 20.24
N LEU A 351 -14.00 2.22 20.75
CA LEU A 351 -13.87 2.61 22.16
C LEU A 351 -14.85 3.74 22.50
N GLY A 352 -14.96 4.76 21.67
CA GLY A 352 -15.93 5.85 21.84
C GLY A 352 -17.38 5.35 21.83
N ALA A 353 -17.71 4.45 20.89
CA ALA A 353 -19.03 3.82 20.81
C ALA A 353 -19.33 2.96 22.05
N ALA A 354 -18.35 2.17 22.53
CA ALA A 354 -18.51 1.36 23.73
C ALA A 354 -18.76 2.21 24.98
N LEU A 355 -18.05 3.33 25.14
CA LEU A 355 -18.28 4.28 26.23
C LEU A 355 -19.68 4.92 26.17
N ALA A 356 -20.13 5.26 24.97
CA ALA A 356 -21.49 5.79 24.76
C ALA A 356 -22.56 4.74 25.13
N VAL A 357 -22.40 3.48 24.72
CA VAL A 357 -23.34 2.39 25.04
C VAL A 357 -23.33 2.06 26.54
N MET A 358 -22.16 1.97 27.18
CA MET A 358 -22.08 1.73 28.64
C MET A 358 -22.76 2.84 29.45
N SER A 359 -22.80 4.08 28.95
CA SER A 359 -23.52 5.16 29.63
C SER A 359 -25.04 4.95 29.70
N LEU A 360 -25.61 4.18 28.76
CA LEU A 360 -27.03 3.85 28.71
C LEU A 360 -27.43 2.73 29.68
N THR A 361 -26.50 1.84 30.03
CA THR A 361 -26.79 0.66 30.87
C THR A 361 -26.51 0.88 32.36
N LEU A 362 -25.82 1.97 32.73
CA LEU A 362 -25.62 2.31 34.13
C LEU A 362 -26.98 2.59 34.80
N PRO A 363 -27.30 1.98 35.96
CA PRO A 363 -28.59 2.12 36.61
C PRO A 363 -28.85 3.55 37.08
N SER A 364 -30.10 4.00 36.90
CA SER A 364 -30.55 5.30 37.41
C SER A 364 -30.53 5.28 38.90
N HIS A 365 -29.49 5.86 39.49
CA HIS A 365 -29.63 6.41 40.81
C HIS A 365 -30.57 7.60 40.69
N GLU A 366 -31.87 7.34 40.72
CA GLU A 366 -32.83 8.34 41.14
C GLU A 366 -32.36 8.80 42.51
N PRO A 367 -32.00 10.08 42.68
CA PRO A 367 -31.71 10.60 44.00
C PRO A 367 -32.95 10.33 44.82
N SER A 368 -32.81 9.51 45.86
CA SER A 368 -33.86 9.15 46.79
C SER A 368 -34.58 10.44 47.16
N ARG A 369 -35.78 10.64 46.61
CA ARG A 369 -36.58 11.82 46.88
C ARG A 369 -36.63 11.92 48.41
N PRO A 370 -36.09 12.97 49.04
CA PRO A 370 -36.15 13.07 50.48
C PRO A 370 -37.62 12.97 50.86
N SER A 371 -37.93 11.93 51.60
CA SER A 371 -39.27 11.65 52.11
C SER A 371 -39.76 12.94 52.75
N ARG A 372 -40.83 13.50 52.18
CA ARG A 372 -41.49 14.72 52.61
C ARG A 372 -42.18 14.44 53.95
N THR A 373 -41.41 14.20 55.00
CA THR A 373 -41.88 14.04 56.37
C THR A 373 -41.86 15.40 57.07
N SER A 374 -42.95 15.67 57.76
CA SER A 374 -43.18 16.76 58.73
C SER A 374 -43.13 18.19 58.19
N ARG A 375 -44.29 18.62 57.68
CA ARG A 375 -44.78 20.01 57.76
C ARG A 375 -44.88 20.39 59.25
N PRO A 376 -44.10 21.35 59.78
CA PRO A 376 -44.30 21.85 61.12
C PRO A 376 -45.62 22.61 61.21
N SER A 377 -46.32 22.39 62.30
CA SER A 377 -47.55 23.04 62.72
C SER A 377 -47.42 24.57 62.70
N ARG A 378 -48.36 25.15 61.96
CA ARG A 378 -48.88 26.53 62.06
C ARG A 378 -48.88 27.00 63.52
N THR A 379 -47.97 27.91 63.86
CA THR A 379 -48.06 28.76 65.05
C THR A 379 -48.76 30.04 64.63
N ASP A 380 -49.74 30.44 65.44
CA ASP A 380 -50.60 31.59 65.22
C ASP A 380 -49.82 32.92 65.15
N PRO A 381 -50.31 33.90 64.38
CA PRO A 381 -49.68 35.21 64.27
C PRO A 381 -49.87 36.04 65.55
N GLU A 382 -48.75 36.39 66.17
CA GLU A 382 -48.67 37.39 67.23
C GLU A 382 -49.08 38.79 66.69
N PRO A 383 -49.92 39.55 67.42
CA PRO A 383 -50.44 40.83 66.96
C PRO A 383 -49.34 41.90 66.90
N ARG A 384 -49.12 42.46 65.70
CA ARG A 384 -48.22 43.61 65.50
C ARG A 384 -48.78 44.84 66.21
N ALA A 385 -48.00 45.36 67.15
CA ALA A 385 -48.16 46.70 67.70
C ALA A 385 -48.05 47.78 66.59
N PRO A 386 -48.79 48.88 66.70
CA PRO A 386 -48.87 49.93 65.68
C PRO A 386 -47.55 50.69 65.52
N LYS A 387 -47.21 50.93 64.24
CA LYS A 387 -46.03 51.66 63.79
C LYS A 387 -46.18 53.16 64.11
N PRO A 388 -45.21 53.83 64.76
CA PRO A 388 -45.30 55.26 65.02
C PRO A 388 -45.22 56.06 63.71
N VAL A 389 -46.14 57.01 63.59
CA VAL A 389 -46.27 58.00 62.52
C VAL A 389 -45.11 58.98 62.63
N ALA A 390 -44.35 59.16 61.55
CA ALA A 390 -43.39 60.25 61.42
C ALA A 390 -44.15 61.57 61.14
N PRO A 391 -43.83 62.67 61.84
CA PRO A 391 -44.44 63.98 61.58
C PRO A 391 -43.87 64.62 60.30
N PRO A 392 -44.67 65.43 59.58
CA PRO A 392 -44.17 66.26 58.48
C PRO A 392 -43.77 67.65 58.99
N GLY A 393 -42.58 68.13 58.59
CA GLY A 393 -42.16 69.53 58.76
C GLY A 393 -41.40 69.82 60.03
#